data_AF-A0A944ISA1-F1
#
_entry.id   AF-A0A944ISA1-F1
#
_cell.length_a   1.000
_cell.length_b   1.000
_cell.length_c   1.000
_cell.angle_alpha   90.00
_cell.angle_beta   90.00
_cell.angle_gamma   90.00
#
_symmetry.space_group_name_H-M   'P 1'
#
loop_
_entity.id
_entity.type
_entity.pdbx_description
1 polymer ?
#
loop_
_entity_poly.entity_id
_entity_poly.type
_entity_poly.pdbx_seq_one_letter_code
_entity_poly.pdbx_strand_id
1 'polypeptide(L)'
;MPPRRFDGRRVRAVRRAAELTQSEVAKAVGVADPTVASWETGHSSPDGEKLPALARVLGRALGDLFPRVGLPDLVDLRCDAGYSQYQTKVLIGTKSAGPVANAERGKRRLKESFVRPLAEGYRVTPEELLAAQERSFGHDVPDPETEEPRSASQVPRSLAEKITYLLDHSYPGGQTPPSDAEMALAISSHAGGPVIDEAGVRDLRTGTVVTASPIVCEGLAEVFGVSSMFFQPDDAVARQVFEGLRLLASARKGAVGRLEARGLGAEGLSEDVLAFLNEVVAELQERELPGTSGPGQ
;
A
#
# COMPACT_ATOMS: atom_id res chain seq x y z
N MET A 1 13.92 18.29 -10.24
CA MET A 1 12.73 18.28 -9.37
C MET A 1 13.14 18.71 -7.97
N PRO A 2 12.23 19.17 -7.07
CA PRO A 2 12.68 19.71 -5.80
C PRO A 2 13.14 18.58 -4.87
N PRO A 3 14.34 18.71 -4.26
CA PRO A 3 14.84 17.76 -3.26
C PRO A 3 13.92 17.72 -2.04
N ARG A 4 14.11 16.73 -1.16
CA ARG A 4 13.41 16.65 0.14
C ARG A 4 13.31 18.01 0.82
N ARG A 5 12.13 18.30 1.37
CA ARG A 5 11.86 19.58 2.05
C ARG A 5 12.45 19.58 3.44
N PHE A 6 13.26 20.59 3.73
CA PHE A 6 13.87 20.80 5.04
C PHE A 6 13.11 21.88 5.83
N ASP A 7 12.76 21.60 7.08
CA ASP A 7 12.18 22.57 8.02
C ASP A 7 13.00 22.60 9.32
N GLY A 8 13.77 23.67 9.49
CA GLY A 8 14.62 23.87 10.67
C GLY A 8 13.84 23.97 11.99
N ARG A 9 12.64 24.54 11.98
CA ARG A 9 11.81 24.65 13.20
C ARG A 9 11.34 23.27 13.63
N ARG A 10 10.92 22.44 12.67
CA ARG A 10 10.53 21.04 12.93
C ARG A 10 11.70 20.22 13.46
N VAL A 11 12.88 20.32 12.86
CA VAL A 11 14.10 19.65 13.34
C VAL A 11 14.42 20.05 14.78
N ARG A 12 14.36 21.35 15.10
CA ARG A 12 14.58 21.85 16.45
C ARG A 12 13.58 21.29 17.45
N ALA A 13 12.31 21.23 17.09
CA ALA A 13 11.25 20.68 17.94
C ALA A 13 11.48 19.19 18.23
N VAL A 14 11.77 18.39 17.20
CA VAL A 14 12.06 16.95 17.33
C VAL A 14 13.32 16.71 18.16
N ARG A 15 14.39 17.48 17.93
CA ARG A 15 15.63 17.38 18.72
C ARG A 15 15.36 17.62 20.21
N ARG A 16 14.61 18.68 20.54
CA ARG A 16 14.29 19.00 21.94
C ARG A 16 13.41 17.93 22.59
N ALA A 17 12.46 17.36 21.85
CA ALA A 17 11.64 16.25 22.34
C ALA A 17 12.45 14.97 22.57
N ALA A 18 13.56 14.80 21.83
CA ALA A 18 14.53 13.72 22.05
C ALA A 18 15.62 14.07 23.08
N GLU A 19 15.52 15.23 23.75
CA GLU A 19 16.48 15.73 24.75
C GLU A 19 17.94 15.84 24.27
N LEU A 20 18.15 15.91 22.95
CA LEU A 20 19.48 16.02 22.35
C LEU A 20 19.95 17.47 22.30
N THR A 21 21.24 17.70 22.53
CA THR A 21 21.90 18.99 22.31
C THR A 21 22.24 19.21 20.83
N GLN A 22 22.48 20.47 20.44
CA GLN A 22 22.93 20.79 19.07
C GLN A 22 24.30 20.16 18.78
N SER A 23 25.20 20.11 19.76
CA SER A 23 26.53 19.51 19.65
C SER A 23 26.48 17.99 19.46
N GLU A 24 25.57 17.29 20.14
CA GLU A 24 25.38 15.84 19.92
C GLU A 24 24.90 15.54 18.50
N VAL A 25 23.94 16.33 18.01
CA VAL A 25 23.48 16.22 16.61
C VAL A 25 24.62 16.55 15.64
N ALA A 26 25.37 17.62 15.88
CA ALA A 26 26.48 18.04 15.03
C ALA A 26 27.55 16.95 14.94
N LYS A 27 27.96 16.38 16.07
CA LYS A 27 28.93 15.28 16.15
C LYS A 27 28.44 14.05 15.39
N ALA A 28 27.17 13.68 15.55
CA ALA A 28 26.63 12.49 14.92
C ALA A 28 26.40 12.65 13.41
N VAL A 29 26.14 13.87 12.93
CA VAL A 29 26.04 14.17 11.49
C VAL A 29 27.41 14.48 10.85
N GLY A 30 28.42 14.82 11.66
CA GLY A 30 29.77 15.15 11.20
C GLY A 30 29.91 16.61 10.71
N VAL A 31 29.22 17.54 11.36
CA VAL A 31 29.30 18.98 11.07
C VAL A 31 29.73 19.77 12.31
N ALA A 32 30.06 21.05 12.15
CA ALA A 32 30.35 21.93 13.27
C ALA A 32 29.05 22.31 14.03
N ASP A 33 29.12 22.42 15.35
CA ASP A 33 28.01 22.83 16.22
C ASP A 33 27.20 24.05 15.71
N PRO A 34 27.82 25.19 15.29
CA PRO A 34 27.05 26.34 14.81
C PRO A 34 26.26 26.06 13.54
N THR A 35 26.65 25.04 12.76
CA THR A 35 25.93 24.63 11.55
C THR A 35 24.52 24.14 11.89
N VAL A 36 24.36 23.33 12.95
CA VAL A 36 23.04 22.85 13.39
C VAL A 36 22.17 24.01 13.88
N ALA A 37 22.74 24.96 14.63
CA ALA A 37 22.02 26.15 15.06
C ALA A 37 21.55 27.01 13.86
N SER A 38 22.39 27.17 12.84
CA SER A 38 22.06 27.88 11.60
C SER A 38 20.91 27.20 10.84
N TRP A 39 20.90 25.87 10.77
CA TRP A 39 19.80 25.10 10.18
C TRP A 39 18.49 25.27 10.94
N GLU A 40 18.52 25.13 12.27
CA GLU A 40 17.33 25.22 13.13
C GLU A 40 16.67 26.61 13.13
N THR A 41 17.46 27.65 12.85
CA THR A 41 16.99 29.03 12.75
C THR A 41 16.59 29.43 11.32
N GLY A 42 16.84 28.56 10.33
CA GLY A 42 16.50 28.79 8.93
C GLY A 42 17.49 29.70 8.18
N HIS A 43 18.66 30.00 8.75
CA HIS A 43 19.70 30.79 8.06
C HIS A 43 20.41 29.99 6.97
N SER A 44 20.45 28.66 7.08
CA SER A 44 20.99 27.76 6.07
C SER A 44 20.21 26.44 6.05
N SER A 45 20.53 25.56 5.09
CA SER A 45 19.96 24.22 5.00
C SER A 45 21.06 23.17 4.81
N PRO A 46 20.87 21.95 5.33
CA PRO A 46 21.83 20.87 5.11
C PRO A 46 21.83 20.41 3.65
N ASP A 47 22.97 19.89 3.20
CA ASP A 47 23.03 19.13 1.95
C ASP A 47 22.14 17.88 2.05
N GLY A 48 21.52 17.48 0.93
CA GLY A 48 20.59 16.34 0.90
C GLY A 48 21.16 15.05 1.48
N GLU A 49 22.44 14.78 1.24
CA GLU A 49 23.17 13.60 1.76
C GLU A 49 23.26 13.54 3.30
N LYS A 50 23.08 14.67 4.00
CA LYS A 50 23.14 14.77 5.47
C LYS A 50 21.78 14.52 6.11
N LEU A 51 20.69 14.58 5.34
CA LEU A 51 19.33 14.37 5.84
C LEU A 51 19.13 12.97 6.45
N PRO A 52 19.63 11.86 5.87
CA PRO A 52 19.49 10.54 6.49
C PRO A 52 20.22 10.41 7.82
N ALA A 53 21.41 11.03 7.94
CA ALA A 53 22.14 11.05 9.20
C ALA A 53 21.37 11.84 10.27
N LEU A 54 20.82 12.99 9.90
CA LEU A 54 20.01 13.81 10.80
C LEU A 54 18.74 13.08 11.25
N ALA A 55 18.02 12.42 10.33
CA ALA A 55 16.83 11.64 10.65
C ALA A 55 17.13 10.49 11.63
N ARG A 56 18.25 9.76 11.41
CA ARG A 56 18.69 8.66 12.27
C ARG A 56 18.99 9.12 13.69
N VAL A 57 19.72 10.21 13.85
CA VAL A 57 20.09 10.77 15.17
C VAL A 57 18.86 11.25 15.92
N LEU A 58 17.88 11.79 15.21
CA LEU A 58 16.62 12.26 15.78
C LEU A 58 15.59 11.14 15.98
N GLY A 59 15.91 9.89 15.63
CA GLY A 59 15.03 8.74 15.80
C GLY A 59 13.73 8.82 14.98
N ARG A 60 13.75 9.46 13.81
CA ARG A 60 12.58 9.60 12.93
C ARG A 60 12.84 9.02 11.55
N ALA A 61 11.79 8.58 10.88
CA ALA A 61 11.88 8.17 9.49
C ALA A 61 12.24 9.38 8.61
N LEU A 62 13.05 9.13 7.58
CA LEU A 62 13.52 10.17 6.65
C LEU A 62 12.35 10.85 5.93
N GLY A 63 11.35 10.08 5.50
CA GLY A 63 10.14 10.56 4.85
C GLY A 63 9.28 11.44 5.75
N ASP A 64 9.16 11.06 7.03
CA ASP A 64 8.38 11.83 7.99
C ASP A 64 9.01 13.19 8.17
N LEU A 65 10.31 13.23 8.50
CA LEU A 65 10.98 14.47 8.89
C LEU A 65 11.25 15.39 7.69
N PHE A 66 11.56 14.80 6.53
CA PHE A 66 11.92 15.51 5.30
C PHE A 66 11.08 14.99 4.12
N PRO A 67 9.79 15.38 4.05
CA PRO A 67 8.90 14.92 3.00
C PRO A 67 9.36 15.41 1.63
N ARG A 68 9.11 14.62 0.60
CA ARG A 68 9.36 14.95 -0.81
C ARG A 68 8.04 14.97 -1.58
N VAL A 69 7.97 15.81 -2.60
CA VAL A 69 6.87 15.83 -3.56
C VAL A 69 7.34 15.10 -4.82
N GLY A 70 6.64 14.03 -5.19
CA GLY A 70 6.99 13.21 -6.35
C GLY A 70 7.97 12.08 -6.04
N LEU A 71 8.24 11.28 -7.07
CA LEU A 71 9.13 10.12 -7.02
C LEU A 71 10.61 10.54 -7.07
N PRO A 72 11.52 9.77 -6.45
CA PRO A 72 12.94 10.14 -6.38
C PRO A 72 13.64 10.00 -7.73
N ASP A 73 14.51 10.95 -8.05
CA ASP A 73 15.48 10.83 -9.15
C ASP A 73 16.84 10.27 -8.66
N LEU A 74 17.86 10.18 -9.54
CA LEU A 74 19.18 9.67 -9.14
C LEU A 74 19.86 10.47 -8.02
N VAL A 75 19.66 11.80 -8.00
CA VAL A 75 20.21 12.66 -6.95
C VAL A 75 19.54 12.36 -5.63
N ASP A 76 18.21 12.22 -5.64
CA ASP A 76 17.43 11.84 -4.46
C ASP A 76 17.85 10.48 -3.92
N LEU A 77 17.94 9.44 -4.75
CA LEU A 77 18.34 8.10 -4.31
C LEU A 77 19.73 8.11 -3.66
N ARG A 78 20.67 8.82 -4.29
CA ARG A 78 22.02 8.97 -3.74
C ARG A 78 22.00 9.67 -2.38
N CYS A 79 21.25 10.76 -2.26
CA CYS A 79 21.15 11.53 -1.02
C CYS A 79 20.43 10.75 0.08
N ASP A 80 19.38 9.99 -0.25
CA ASP A 80 18.63 9.14 0.68
C ASP A 80 19.48 7.98 1.22
N ALA A 81 20.42 7.50 0.40
CA ALA A 81 21.44 6.55 0.81
C ALA A 81 22.58 7.17 1.63
N GLY A 82 22.65 8.50 1.73
CA GLY A 82 23.65 9.23 2.51
C GLY A 82 25.01 9.38 1.82
N TYR A 83 25.06 9.22 0.49
CA TYR A 83 26.29 9.38 -0.27
C TYR A 83 26.42 10.79 -0.84
N SER A 84 27.63 11.34 -0.72
CA SER A 84 28.03 12.46 -1.56
C SER A 84 28.29 12.01 -2.99
N GLN A 85 28.13 12.94 -3.94
CA GLN A 85 28.41 12.67 -5.35
C GLN A 85 29.86 12.15 -5.52
N TYR A 86 30.82 12.66 -4.75
CA TYR A 86 32.22 12.21 -4.80
C TYR A 86 32.41 10.75 -4.38
N GLN A 87 31.66 10.26 -3.38
CA GLN A 87 31.78 8.91 -2.86
C GLN A 87 31.28 7.84 -3.85
N THR A 88 30.44 8.22 -4.82
CA THR A 88 29.91 7.29 -5.83
C THR A 88 31.00 6.56 -6.61
N LYS A 89 32.16 7.19 -6.83
CA LYS A 89 33.30 6.59 -7.52
C LYS A 89 33.78 5.29 -6.86
N VAL A 90 33.61 5.17 -5.54
CA VAL A 90 33.97 3.96 -4.79
C VAL A 90 32.97 2.85 -5.09
N LEU A 91 31.67 3.17 -5.15
CA LEU A 91 30.60 2.21 -5.48
C LEU A 91 30.79 1.62 -6.88
N ILE A 92 31.11 2.46 -7.88
CA ILE A 92 31.27 2.03 -9.27
C ILE A 92 32.71 1.62 -9.64
N GLY A 93 33.65 1.64 -8.70
CA GLY A 93 35.04 1.26 -8.92
C GLY A 93 35.80 2.15 -9.91
N THR A 94 35.48 3.45 -10.00
CA THR A 94 36.11 4.39 -10.93
C THR A 94 37.02 5.40 -10.23
N LYS A 95 37.87 6.07 -11.02
CA LYS A 95 38.72 7.17 -10.53
C LYS A 95 37.95 8.47 -10.29
N SER A 96 36.75 8.63 -10.88
CA SER A 96 35.95 9.86 -10.79
C SER A 96 34.46 9.57 -10.68
N ALA A 97 33.74 10.47 -10.01
CA ALA A 97 32.28 10.47 -9.92
C ALA A 97 31.58 10.94 -11.21
N GLY A 98 32.35 11.24 -12.27
CA GLY A 98 31.85 11.80 -13.52
C GLY A 98 30.73 11.00 -14.19
N PRO A 99 30.75 9.65 -14.21
CA PRO A 99 29.65 8.88 -14.78
C PRO A 99 28.31 9.15 -14.10
N VAL A 100 28.27 9.10 -12.76
CA VAL A 100 27.05 9.34 -11.99
C VAL A 100 26.62 10.80 -12.09
N ALA A 101 27.57 11.74 -11.96
CA ALA A 101 27.29 13.18 -12.10
C ALA A 101 26.74 13.58 -13.49
N ASN A 102 27.06 12.82 -14.54
CA ASN A 102 26.48 13.04 -15.86
C ASN A 102 25.08 12.44 -15.99
N ALA A 103 24.82 11.30 -15.36
CA ALA A 103 23.49 10.69 -15.33
C ALA A 103 22.50 11.52 -14.51
N GLU A 104 22.90 11.97 -13.33
CA GLU A 104 22.11 12.87 -12.46
C GLU A 104 21.68 14.16 -13.16
N ARG A 105 22.50 14.65 -14.10
CA ARG A 105 22.22 15.87 -14.88
C ARG A 105 21.50 15.59 -16.20
N GLY A 106 21.10 14.35 -16.47
CA GLY A 106 20.47 13.96 -17.74
C GLY A 106 21.39 14.08 -18.96
N LYS A 107 22.72 14.17 -18.78
CA LYS A 107 23.68 14.39 -19.87
C LYS A 107 24.11 13.08 -20.54
N ARG A 108 24.35 12.04 -19.75
CA ARG A 108 24.79 10.71 -20.22
C ARG A 108 24.27 9.63 -19.30
N ARG A 109 23.69 8.58 -19.89
CA ARG A 109 23.15 7.43 -19.16
C ARG A 109 24.26 6.65 -18.46
N LEU A 110 23.92 6.01 -17.36
CA LEU A 110 24.78 5.05 -16.67
C LEU A 110 25.09 3.88 -17.60
N LYS A 111 26.30 3.35 -17.50
CA LYS A 111 26.64 2.09 -18.15
C LYS A 111 26.00 0.95 -17.36
N GLU A 112 25.64 -0.12 -18.05
CA GLU A 112 25.05 -1.32 -17.45
C GLU A 112 25.88 -1.87 -16.28
N SER A 113 27.20 -1.87 -16.42
CA SER A 113 28.14 -2.31 -15.38
C SER A 113 28.05 -1.51 -14.07
N PHE A 114 27.49 -0.31 -14.09
CA PHE A 114 27.36 0.56 -12.92
C PHE A 114 25.99 0.46 -12.25
N VAL A 115 24.98 -0.09 -12.93
CA VAL A 115 23.60 -0.14 -12.42
C VAL A 115 23.55 -0.94 -11.14
N ARG A 116 24.02 -2.19 -11.16
CA ARG A 116 23.97 -3.07 -9.99
C ARG A 116 24.78 -2.57 -8.78
N PRO A 117 26.05 -2.13 -8.91
CA PRO A 117 26.80 -1.59 -7.78
C PRO A 117 26.16 -0.34 -7.16
N LEU A 118 25.53 0.52 -7.98
CA LEU A 118 24.83 1.70 -7.47
C LEU A 118 23.51 1.32 -6.79
N ALA A 119 22.75 0.39 -7.35
CA ALA A 119 21.49 -0.08 -6.77
C ALA A 119 21.73 -0.69 -5.39
N GLU A 120 22.72 -1.59 -5.29
CA GLU A 120 23.14 -2.20 -4.03
C GLU A 120 23.62 -1.14 -3.02
N GLY A 121 24.45 -0.18 -3.46
CA GLY A 121 24.90 0.93 -2.60
C GLY A 121 23.74 1.81 -2.12
N TYR A 122 22.78 2.09 -2.98
CA TYR A 122 21.64 2.96 -2.65
C TYR A 122 20.53 2.23 -1.91
N ARG A 123 20.62 0.90 -1.78
CA ARG A 123 19.61 0.02 -1.16
C ARG A 123 18.27 0.09 -1.89
N VAL A 124 18.34 0.05 -3.21
CA VAL A 124 17.20 -0.01 -4.14
C VAL A 124 17.44 -1.14 -5.15
N THR A 125 16.41 -1.49 -5.90
CA THR A 125 16.48 -2.41 -7.02
C THR A 125 17.11 -1.75 -8.26
N PRO A 126 17.72 -2.53 -9.17
CA PRO A 126 18.17 -2.03 -10.47
C PRO A 126 17.07 -1.30 -11.25
N GLU A 127 15.84 -1.81 -11.17
CA GLU A 127 14.65 -1.26 -11.83
C GLU A 127 14.33 0.13 -11.29
N GLU A 128 14.26 0.31 -9.96
CA GLU A 128 14.04 1.61 -9.32
C GLU A 128 15.12 2.62 -9.70
N LEU A 129 16.37 2.18 -9.74
CA LEU A 129 17.49 3.03 -10.12
C LEU A 129 17.39 3.49 -11.58
N LEU A 130 16.99 2.60 -12.50
CA LEU A 130 16.79 2.95 -13.90
C LEU A 130 15.57 3.85 -14.09
N ALA A 131 14.47 3.62 -13.37
CA ALA A 131 13.31 4.53 -13.37
C ALA A 131 13.70 5.93 -12.83
N ALA A 132 14.49 5.99 -11.76
CA ALA A 132 15.03 7.23 -11.24
C ALA A 132 15.98 7.93 -12.23
N GLN A 133 16.73 7.17 -13.02
CA GLN A 133 17.50 7.72 -14.14
C GLN A 133 16.58 8.36 -15.18
N GLU A 134 15.52 7.69 -15.61
CA GLU A 134 14.57 8.30 -16.57
C GLU A 134 14.01 9.63 -16.05
N ARG A 135 13.69 9.71 -14.74
CA ARG A 135 13.26 10.95 -14.09
C ARG A 135 14.35 12.04 -14.10
N SER A 136 15.62 11.70 -13.90
CA SER A 136 16.74 12.64 -14.09
C SER A 136 16.87 13.16 -15.54
N PHE A 137 16.36 12.42 -16.53
CA PHE A 137 16.29 12.83 -17.93
C PHE A 137 15.01 13.59 -18.28
N GLY A 138 14.11 13.79 -17.31
CA GLY A 138 12.85 14.53 -17.47
C GLY A 138 11.68 13.68 -17.96
N HIS A 139 11.81 12.35 -17.95
CA HIS A 139 10.71 11.45 -18.25
C HIS A 139 9.92 11.13 -16.98
N ASP A 140 8.60 11.24 -17.04
CA ASP A 140 7.73 10.84 -15.94
C ASP A 140 7.51 9.32 -16.00
N VAL A 141 8.31 8.60 -15.23
CA VAL A 141 8.27 7.14 -15.14
C VAL A 141 7.77 6.76 -13.75
N PRO A 142 6.75 5.87 -13.65
CA PRO A 142 6.29 5.34 -12.38
C PRO A 142 7.40 4.66 -11.57
N ASP A 143 7.16 4.48 -10.29
CA ASP A 143 8.06 3.70 -9.43
C ASP A 143 7.82 2.20 -9.71
N PRO A 144 8.85 1.40 -10.02
CA PRO A 144 8.68 -0.02 -10.24
C PRO A 144 8.34 -0.81 -8.96
N GLU A 145 8.52 -0.26 -7.75
CA GLU A 145 7.87 -0.83 -6.55
C GLU A 145 6.40 -0.41 -6.40
N THR A 146 5.98 0.65 -7.12
CA THR A 146 4.56 0.98 -7.35
C THR A 146 3.97 0.24 -8.56
N GLU A 147 4.76 -0.54 -9.31
CA GLU A 147 4.23 -1.84 -9.72
C GLU A 147 4.09 -2.66 -8.45
N GLU A 148 2.98 -2.41 -7.76
CA GLU A 148 2.45 -3.26 -6.72
C GLU A 148 2.73 -4.71 -7.12
N PRO A 149 3.12 -5.60 -6.19
CA PRO A 149 3.11 -7.04 -6.49
C PRO A 149 1.79 -7.28 -7.21
N ARG A 150 1.84 -7.86 -8.43
CA ARG A 150 0.74 -8.01 -9.41
C ARG A 150 -0.49 -8.75 -8.82
N SER A 151 -1.04 -8.24 -7.73
CA SER A 151 -1.80 -8.92 -6.70
C SER A 151 -2.39 -7.96 -5.64
N ALA A 152 -2.14 -6.64 -5.65
CA ALA A 152 -2.74 -5.70 -4.67
C ALA A 152 -3.64 -4.59 -5.26
N SER A 153 -3.77 -4.51 -6.58
CA SER A 153 -4.68 -3.57 -7.30
C SER A 153 -5.94 -4.22 -7.85
N GLN A 154 -6.20 -5.49 -7.53
CA GLN A 154 -7.40 -6.17 -8.03
C GLN A 154 -8.57 -5.90 -7.08
N VAL A 155 -9.32 -4.82 -7.32
CA VAL A 155 -10.76 -4.91 -7.06
C VAL A 155 -11.26 -5.99 -8.02
N PRO A 156 -11.72 -7.15 -7.55
CA PRO A 156 -12.20 -8.21 -8.41
C PRO A 156 -13.34 -7.70 -9.27
N ARG A 157 -13.14 -7.61 -10.59
CA ARG A 157 -14.15 -7.07 -11.52
C ARG A 157 -15.01 -8.18 -12.07
N SER A 158 -14.40 -9.33 -12.37
CA SER A 158 -15.12 -10.50 -12.87
C SER A 158 -15.69 -11.35 -11.74
N LEU A 159 -16.76 -12.08 -12.03
CA LEU A 159 -17.35 -13.05 -11.10
C LEU A 159 -16.33 -14.10 -10.63
N ALA A 160 -15.48 -14.56 -11.54
CA ALA A 160 -14.40 -15.50 -11.27
C ALA A 160 -13.35 -14.96 -10.29
N GLU A 161 -12.90 -13.72 -10.50
CA GLU A 161 -11.98 -13.04 -9.60
C GLU A 161 -12.61 -12.85 -8.21
N LYS A 162 -13.90 -12.49 -8.15
CA LYS A 162 -14.64 -12.30 -6.90
C LYS A 162 -14.71 -13.59 -6.07
N ILE A 163 -15.03 -14.72 -6.71
CA ILE A 163 -15.07 -16.03 -6.07
C ILE A 163 -13.67 -16.46 -5.62
N THR A 164 -12.65 -16.30 -6.48
CA THR A 164 -11.26 -16.67 -6.16
C THR A 164 -10.72 -15.84 -5.00
N TYR A 165 -10.98 -14.53 -5.00
CA TYR A 165 -10.57 -13.62 -3.93
C TYR A 165 -11.12 -14.05 -2.57
N LEU A 166 -12.41 -14.41 -2.50
CA LEU A 166 -13.03 -14.87 -1.26
C LEU A 166 -12.46 -16.21 -0.78
N LEU A 167 -12.16 -17.14 -1.70
CA LEU A 167 -11.53 -18.42 -1.34
C LEU A 167 -10.11 -18.24 -0.77
N ASP A 168 -9.33 -17.31 -1.31
CA ASP A 168 -7.97 -17.06 -0.85
C ASP A 168 -7.91 -16.29 0.49
N HIS A 169 -8.87 -15.40 0.74
CA HIS A 169 -8.80 -14.47 1.87
C HIS A 169 -9.73 -14.80 3.04
N SER A 170 -10.73 -15.68 2.86
CA SER A 170 -11.70 -16.02 3.93
C SER A 170 -11.23 -17.15 4.86
N TYR A 171 -10.13 -17.84 4.53
CA TYR A 171 -9.68 -19.05 5.24
C TYR A 171 -8.23 -18.97 5.76
N PRO A 172 -7.90 -18.02 6.65
CA PRO A 172 -6.56 -17.93 7.25
C PRO A 172 -6.33 -19.05 8.30
N GLY A 173 -5.05 -19.40 8.52
CA GLY A 173 -4.64 -20.24 9.66
C GLY A 173 -4.72 -21.76 9.46
N GLY A 174 -4.53 -22.25 8.23
CA GLY A 174 -4.54 -23.70 7.94
C GLY A 174 -5.93 -24.29 7.72
N GLN A 175 -6.95 -23.44 7.61
CA GLN A 175 -8.28 -23.84 7.16
C GLN A 175 -8.24 -24.15 5.66
N THR A 176 -8.81 -25.28 5.26
CA THR A 176 -8.98 -25.61 3.85
C THR A 176 -10.23 -24.93 3.30
N PRO A 177 -10.14 -24.19 2.18
CA PRO A 177 -11.31 -23.63 1.52
C PRO A 177 -12.25 -24.75 1.05
N PRO A 178 -13.56 -24.48 0.91
CA PRO A 178 -14.53 -25.44 0.41
C PRO A 178 -14.21 -25.86 -1.01
N SER A 179 -14.41 -27.13 -1.30
CA SER A 179 -14.29 -27.69 -2.65
C SER A 179 -15.43 -27.22 -3.56
N ASP A 180 -15.21 -27.30 -4.89
CA ASP A 180 -16.22 -26.96 -5.89
C ASP A 180 -17.53 -27.77 -5.68
N ALA A 181 -17.42 -29.03 -5.20
CA ALA A 181 -18.56 -29.90 -4.90
C ALA A 181 -19.34 -29.47 -3.65
N GLU A 182 -18.63 -29.06 -2.59
CA GLU A 182 -19.24 -28.55 -1.36
C GLU A 182 -19.97 -27.23 -1.61
N MET A 183 -19.38 -26.34 -2.42
CA MET A 183 -20.03 -25.10 -2.85
C MET A 183 -21.29 -25.38 -3.66
N ALA A 184 -21.25 -26.31 -4.62
CA ALA A 184 -22.42 -26.67 -5.44
C ALA A 184 -23.59 -27.21 -4.59
N LEU A 185 -23.26 -28.05 -3.60
CA LEU A 185 -24.24 -28.59 -2.66
C LEU A 185 -24.86 -27.49 -1.80
N ALA A 186 -24.05 -26.56 -1.28
CA ALA A 186 -24.52 -25.46 -0.45
C ALA A 186 -25.44 -24.50 -1.24
N ILE A 187 -25.04 -24.14 -2.46
CA ILE A 187 -25.85 -23.30 -3.37
C ILE A 187 -27.17 -23.98 -3.69
N SER A 188 -27.16 -25.28 -4.01
CA SER A 188 -28.38 -26.04 -4.30
C SER A 188 -29.28 -26.22 -3.09
N SER A 189 -28.70 -26.35 -1.90
CA SER A 189 -29.47 -26.40 -0.64
C SER A 189 -30.18 -25.07 -0.37
N HIS A 190 -29.49 -23.95 -0.60
CA HIS A 190 -30.07 -22.61 -0.47
C HIS A 190 -31.23 -22.38 -1.47
N ALA A 191 -31.06 -22.84 -2.70
CA ALA A 191 -32.06 -22.70 -3.76
C ALA A 191 -33.28 -23.62 -3.62
N GLY A 192 -33.28 -24.54 -2.65
CA GLY A 192 -34.36 -25.52 -2.47
C GLY A 192 -34.42 -26.59 -3.57
N GLY A 193 -33.34 -26.79 -4.32
CA GLY A 193 -33.26 -27.75 -5.44
C GLY A 193 -31.94 -27.67 -6.21
N PRO A 194 -31.64 -28.65 -7.08
CA PRO A 194 -30.39 -28.66 -7.85
C PRO A 194 -30.36 -27.51 -8.86
N VAL A 195 -29.58 -26.47 -8.58
CA VAL A 195 -29.42 -25.29 -9.46
C VAL A 195 -28.04 -25.19 -10.11
N ILE A 196 -27.02 -25.77 -9.49
CA ILE A 196 -25.65 -25.80 -10.03
C ILE A 196 -24.94 -27.06 -9.52
N ASP A 197 -24.11 -27.65 -10.38
CA ASP A 197 -23.28 -28.80 -10.05
C ASP A 197 -21.81 -28.39 -9.84
N GLU A 198 -20.96 -29.34 -9.46
CA GLU A 198 -19.53 -29.11 -9.22
C GLU A 198 -18.84 -28.52 -10.46
N ALA A 199 -19.20 -28.99 -11.65
CA ALA A 199 -18.63 -28.49 -12.90
C ALA A 199 -19.03 -27.02 -13.15
N GLY A 200 -20.29 -26.67 -12.92
CA GLY A 200 -20.79 -25.31 -13.02
C GLY A 200 -20.10 -24.35 -12.05
N VAL A 201 -19.86 -24.76 -10.80
CA VAL A 201 -19.12 -23.94 -9.83
C VAL A 201 -17.67 -23.73 -10.27
N ARG A 202 -17.03 -24.78 -10.78
CA ARG A 202 -15.68 -24.67 -11.35
C ARG A 202 -15.64 -23.70 -12.53
N ASP A 203 -16.61 -23.78 -13.44
CA ASP A 203 -16.70 -22.91 -14.61
C ASP A 203 -16.90 -21.44 -14.24
N LEU A 204 -17.67 -21.16 -13.16
CA LEU A 204 -17.79 -19.81 -12.60
C LEU A 204 -16.48 -19.34 -11.97
N ARG A 205 -15.77 -20.21 -11.26
CA ARG A 205 -14.49 -19.90 -10.59
C ARG A 205 -13.35 -19.68 -11.59
N THR A 206 -13.30 -20.42 -12.69
CA THR A 206 -12.27 -20.28 -13.73
C THR A 206 -12.60 -19.22 -14.77
N GLY A 207 -13.81 -18.64 -14.72
CA GLY A 207 -14.26 -17.62 -15.68
C GLY A 207 -14.66 -18.18 -17.05
N THR A 208 -14.84 -19.50 -17.16
CA THR A 208 -15.45 -20.14 -18.33
C THR A 208 -16.88 -19.62 -18.53
N VAL A 209 -17.59 -19.46 -17.41
CA VAL A 209 -18.91 -18.81 -17.34
C VAL A 209 -18.75 -17.49 -16.59
N VAL A 210 -19.11 -16.39 -17.25
CA VAL A 210 -18.88 -15.03 -16.74
C VAL A 210 -20.08 -14.43 -16.00
N THR A 211 -21.24 -15.08 -16.07
CA THR A 211 -22.49 -14.65 -15.42
C THR A 211 -23.16 -15.81 -14.69
N ALA A 212 -23.70 -15.54 -13.51
CA ALA A 212 -24.51 -16.49 -12.76
C ALA A 212 -25.95 -15.98 -12.61
N SER A 213 -26.89 -16.91 -12.45
CA SER A 213 -28.27 -16.56 -12.12
C SER A 213 -28.38 -15.94 -10.72
N PRO A 214 -29.39 -15.09 -10.43
CA PRO A 214 -29.56 -14.46 -9.12
C PRO A 214 -29.57 -15.45 -7.96
N ILE A 215 -30.25 -16.60 -8.12
CA ILE A 215 -30.32 -17.65 -7.10
C ILE A 215 -28.96 -18.31 -6.81
N VAL A 216 -28.08 -18.38 -7.82
CA VAL A 216 -26.71 -18.88 -7.66
C VAL A 216 -25.85 -17.83 -6.95
N CYS A 217 -26.01 -16.53 -7.25
CA CYS A 217 -25.34 -15.45 -6.54
C CYS A 217 -25.76 -15.36 -5.07
N GLU A 218 -27.04 -15.59 -4.76
CA GLU A 218 -27.57 -15.68 -3.39
C GLU A 218 -26.98 -16.88 -2.64
N GLY A 219 -26.93 -18.05 -3.29
CA GLY A 219 -26.26 -19.22 -2.71
C GLY A 219 -24.76 -19.01 -2.46
N LEU A 220 -24.04 -18.35 -3.38
CA LEU A 220 -22.63 -17.99 -3.19
C LEU A 220 -22.46 -17.00 -2.02
N ALA A 221 -23.33 -16.00 -1.92
CA ALA A 221 -23.35 -15.06 -0.81
C ALA A 221 -23.54 -15.74 0.54
N GLU A 222 -24.45 -16.71 0.62
CA GLU A 222 -24.66 -17.52 1.82
C GLU A 222 -23.40 -18.32 2.19
N VAL A 223 -22.75 -18.96 1.21
CA VAL A 223 -21.51 -19.75 1.42
C VAL A 223 -20.39 -18.90 2.01
N PHE A 224 -20.21 -17.69 1.51
CA PHE A 224 -19.11 -16.81 1.95
C PHE A 224 -19.50 -15.85 3.08
N GLY A 225 -20.79 -15.80 3.46
CA GLY A 225 -21.32 -14.85 4.43
C GLY A 225 -21.16 -13.39 3.98
N VAL A 226 -21.31 -13.13 2.68
CA VAL A 226 -21.23 -11.81 2.06
C VAL A 226 -22.57 -11.43 1.43
N SER A 227 -22.76 -10.16 1.05
CA SER A 227 -23.98 -9.75 0.32
C SER A 227 -23.99 -10.30 -1.11
N SER A 228 -25.14 -10.74 -1.61
CA SER A 228 -25.32 -11.19 -3.00
C SER A 228 -25.03 -10.10 -4.03
N MET A 229 -25.13 -8.83 -3.63
CA MET A 229 -24.73 -7.65 -4.41
C MET A 229 -23.24 -7.69 -4.79
N PHE A 230 -22.40 -8.37 -4.01
CA PHE A 230 -20.97 -8.52 -4.32
C PHE A 230 -20.75 -9.22 -5.67
N PHE A 231 -21.57 -10.22 -5.99
CA PHE A 231 -21.45 -11.02 -7.22
C PHE A 231 -22.15 -10.41 -8.44
N GLN A 232 -22.83 -9.27 -8.27
CA GLN A 232 -23.46 -8.56 -9.37
C GLN A 232 -22.44 -7.77 -10.22
N PRO A 233 -22.75 -7.53 -11.52
CA PRO A 233 -21.84 -6.85 -12.45
C PRO A 233 -21.72 -5.32 -12.27
N ASP A 234 -22.48 -4.69 -11.36
CA ASP A 234 -22.53 -3.23 -11.23
C ASP A 234 -21.37 -2.64 -10.40
N ASP A 235 -20.51 -1.86 -11.07
CA ASP A 235 -19.21 -1.36 -10.58
C ASP A 235 -19.30 -0.32 -9.44
N ALA A 236 -20.44 0.34 -9.25
CA ALA A 236 -20.59 1.43 -8.27
C ALA A 236 -20.79 0.91 -6.82
N VAL A 237 -21.62 -0.13 -6.66
CA VAL A 237 -21.93 -0.74 -5.34
C VAL A 237 -20.83 -1.73 -4.93
N ALA A 238 -20.22 -2.42 -5.91
CA ALA A 238 -19.13 -3.37 -5.67
C ALA A 238 -17.92 -2.75 -4.98
N ARG A 239 -17.60 -1.47 -5.23
CA ARG A 239 -16.50 -0.76 -4.55
C ARG A 239 -16.75 -0.50 -3.07
N GLN A 240 -17.93 0.00 -2.71
CA GLN A 240 -18.30 0.23 -1.31
C GLN A 240 -18.41 -1.08 -0.52
N VAL A 241 -18.96 -2.12 -1.13
CA VAL A 241 -19.03 -3.46 -0.53
C VAL A 241 -17.62 -4.07 -0.38
N PHE A 242 -16.71 -3.84 -1.34
CA PHE A 242 -15.33 -4.31 -1.26
C PHE A 242 -14.52 -3.60 -0.16
N GLU A 243 -14.71 -2.30 0.02
CA GLU A 243 -14.11 -1.56 1.15
C GLU A 243 -14.64 -2.06 2.49
N GLY A 244 -15.95 -2.28 2.61
CA GLY A 244 -16.57 -2.86 3.81
C GLY A 244 -16.10 -4.29 4.11
N LEU A 245 -15.98 -5.15 3.10
CA LEU A 245 -15.48 -6.52 3.24
C LEU A 245 -14.00 -6.57 3.60
N ARG A 246 -13.17 -5.69 3.02
CA ARG A 246 -11.75 -5.54 3.39
C ARG A 246 -11.60 -5.07 4.84
N LEU A 247 -12.46 -4.17 5.29
CA LEU A 247 -12.51 -3.68 6.68
C LEU A 247 -12.95 -4.79 7.64
N LEU A 248 -13.95 -5.60 7.26
CA LEU A 248 -14.40 -6.76 8.02
C LEU A 248 -13.37 -7.88 8.05
N ALA A 249 -12.70 -8.20 6.94
CA ALA A 249 -11.67 -9.24 6.86
C ALA A 249 -10.41 -8.88 7.67
N SER A 250 -10.06 -7.59 7.72
CA SER A 250 -8.96 -7.10 8.55
C SER A 250 -9.31 -7.01 10.03
N ALA A 251 -10.58 -6.75 10.38
CA ALA A 251 -11.08 -6.83 11.75
C ALA A 251 -11.31 -8.27 12.25
N ARG A 252 -11.63 -9.22 11.36
CA ARG A 252 -11.96 -10.63 11.65
C ARG A 252 -10.75 -11.56 11.73
N LYS A 253 -9.66 -11.18 12.38
CA LYS A 253 -8.53 -12.09 12.69
C LYS A 253 -8.89 -13.29 13.61
N GLY A 254 -10.18 -13.62 13.75
CA GLY A 254 -10.69 -14.76 14.52
C GLY A 254 -12.15 -15.17 14.30
N ALA A 255 -12.87 -14.77 13.24
CA ALA A 255 -14.26 -15.25 13.06
C ALA A 255 -14.76 -15.16 11.61
N VAL A 256 -15.00 -16.28 10.92
CA VAL A 256 -15.84 -16.38 9.72
C VAL A 256 -16.65 -17.66 9.86
N GLY A 257 -17.99 -17.61 9.96
CA GLY A 257 -18.92 -17.77 8.82
C GLY A 257 -19.40 -19.22 8.74
N ARG A 258 -20.72 -19.46 8.77
CA ARG A 258 -21.33 -20.77 9.06
C ARG A 258 -21.27 -21.75 7.87
N LEU A 259 -20.38 -22.72 7.93
CA LEU A 259 -20.74 -24.12 7.74
C LEU A 259 -20.41 -24.80 9.07
N GLU A 260 -21.43 -25.07 9.89
CA GLU A 260 -21.36 -25.29 11.34
C GLU A 260 -20.08 -25.98 11.86
N ALA A 261 -19.40 -25.35 12.84
CA ALA A 261 -18.38 -25.94 13.70
C ALA A 261 -17.03 -26.37 13.06
N ARG A 262 -16.14 -25.38 12.84
CA ARG A 262 -14.70 -25.55 13.13
C ARG A 262 -14.28 -24.73 14.37
N GLY A 263 -14.95 -24.98 15.51
CA GLY A 263 -14.42 -24.77 16.89
C GLY A 263 -15.08 -23.74 17.82
N LEU A 264 -16.09 -24.17 18.63
CA LEU A 264 -16.65 -23.60 19.90
C LEU A 264 -17.34 -22.22 19.82
N GLY A 265 -18.49 -21.87 20.43
CA GLY A 265 -19.45 -22.45 21.38
C GLY A 265 -20.64 -21.48 21.52
N ALA A 266 -21.60 -21.75 22.41
CA ALA A 266 -22.99 -21.25 22.41
C ALA A 266 -23.27 -19.76 22.76
N GLU A 267 -22.36 -18.82 22.52
CA GLU A 267 -22.62 -17.40 22.75
C GLU A 267 -22.60 -16.63 21.41
N GLY A 268 -23.68 -15.90 21.16
CA GLY A 268 -23.86 -15.09 19.95
C GLY A 268 -22.83 -13.96 19.82
N LEU A 269 -23.02 -13.12 18.78
CA LEU A 269 -22.16 -11.97 18.47
C LEU A 269 -21.92 -11.10 19.71
N SER A 270 -20.66 -10.77 19.99
CA SER A 270 -20.28 -9.87 21.09
C SER A 270 -20.96 -8.51 20.97
N GLU A 271 -21.41 -7.93 22.10
CA GLU A 271 -22.07 -6.61 22.17
C GLU A 271 -21.26 -5.50 21.49
N ASP A 272 -19.93 -5.57 21.57
CA ASP A 272 -19.04 -4.58 20.94
C ASP A 272 -19.12 -4.62 19.40
N VAL A 273 -19.37 -5.81 18.85
CA VAL A 273 -19.49 -6.01 17.39
C VAL A 273 -20.86 -5.54 16.90
N LEU A 274 -21.91 -5.73 17.70
CA LEU A 274 -23.23 -5.17 17.41
C LEU A 274 -23.24 -3.64 17.50
N ALA A 275 -22.51 -3.05 18.45
CA ALA A 275 -22.35 -1.61 18.56
C ALA A 275 -21.63 -1.02 17.34
N PHE A 276 -20.53 -1.65 16.90
CA PHE A 276 -19.78 -1.21 15.72
C PHE A 276 -20.59 -1.38 14.41
N LEU A 277 -21.34 -2.48 14.27
CA LEU A 277 -22.23 -2.67 13.12
C LEU A 277 -23.34 -1.60 13.08
N ASN A 278 -23.90 -1.22 14.24
CA ASN A 278 -24.90 -0.17 14.32
C ASN A 278 -24.31 1.22 14.01
N GLU A 279 -23.06 1.48 14.39
CA GLU A 279 -22.36 2.74 14.09
C GLU A 279 -22.07 2.89 12.59
N VAL A 280 -21.57 1.83 11.95
CA VAL A 280 -21.31 1.82 10.50
C VAL A 280 -22.61 1.91 9.68
N VAL A 281 -23.69 1.27 10.13
CA VAL A 281 -25.02 1.40 9.49
C VAL A 281 -25.58 2.82 9.67
N ALA A 282 -25.40 3.45 10.83
CA ALA A 282 -25.84 4.83 11.07
C ALA A 282 -25.08 5.83 10.16
N GLU A 283 -23.77 5.66 10.00
CA GLU A 283 -22.94 6.52 9.13
C GLU A 283 -23.31 6.40 7.64
N LEU A 284 -23.80 5.23 7.22
CA LEU A 284 -24.31 5.00 5.86
C LEU A 284 -25.70 5.62 5.65
N GLN A 285 -26.58 5.56 6.65
CA GLN A 285 -27.91 6.19 6.58
C GLN A 285 -27.85 7.72 6.58
N GLU A 286 -26.88 8.31 7.30
CA GLU A 286 -26.65 9.77 7.28
C GLU A 286 -26.15 10.28 5.91
N ARG A 287 -25.45 9.43 5.14
CA ARG A 287 -24.97 9.75 3.79
C ARG A 287 -26.03 9.58 2.69
N GLU A 288 -27.15 8.93 2.99
CA GLU A 288 -28.25 8.66 2.04
C GLU A 288 -29.43 9.66 2.13
N LEU A 289 -29.33 10.75 2.89
CA LEU A 289 -30.34 11.82 2.89
C LEU A 289 -29.92 12.96 1.95
N PRO A 290 -30.34 12.96 0.66
CA PRO A 290 -30.25 14.15 -0.18
C PRO A 290 -31.18 15.23 0.37
N GLY A 291 -30.62 16.44 0.54
CA GLY A 291 -31.33 17.63 0.96
C GLY A 291 -32.60 17.84 0.14
N THR A 292 -33.68 18.13 0.85
CA THR A 292 -34.98 18.54 0.31
C THR A 292 -34.81 19.72 -0.66
N SER A 293 -35.17 19.52 -1.92
CA SER A 293 -35.51 20.59 -2.85
C SER A 293 -36.61 21.46 -2.22
N GLY A 294 -36.30 22.70 -1.87
CA GLY A 294 -37.31 23.70 -1.56
C GLY A 294 -37.91 24.28 -2.85
N PRO A 295 -39.25 24.42 -2.99
CA PRO A 295 -39.84 25.13 -4.10
C PRO A 295 -39.82 26.64 -3.81
N GLY A 296 -39.36 27.46 -4.76
CA GLY A 296 -39.36 28.91 -4.58
C GLY A 296 -38.73 29.72 -5.71
N GLN A 297 -39.32 29.67 -6.90
CA GLN A 297 -39.64 30.83 -7.75
C GLN A 297 -40.41 30.40 -8.99
#